data_AF-A0A7X6PLX3-F1
#
_entry.id   AF-A0A7X6PLX3-F1
#
_cell.length_a   1.000
_cell.length_b   1.000
_cell.length_c   1.000
_cell.angle_alpha   90.00
_cell.angle_beta   90.00
_cell.angle_gamma   90.00
#
_symmetry.space_group_name_H-M   'P 1'
#
loop_
_entity.id
_entity.type
_entity.pdbx_description
1 polymer ?
#
loop_
_entity_poly.entity_id
_entity_poly.type
_entity_poly.pdbx_seq_one_letter_code
_entity_poly.pdbx_strand_id
1 'polypeptide(L)' 'GGRPPAFDAVAYQRRNAVERGINRIKQHRGCATRFDKLAVHFEATVQLANIRYWLKRLS' A
#
# COMPACT_ATOMS: atom_id res chain seq x y z
N GLY A 1 -27.60 -7.53 12.50
CA GLY A 1 -26.67 -8.58 12.06
C GLY A 1 -26.34 -8.34 10.61
N GLY A 2 -25.08 -8.01 10.30
CA GLY A 2 -24.68 -7.62 8.95
C GLY A 2 -24.57 -8.81 8.00
N ARG A 3 -24.99 -8.62 6.75
CA ARG A 3 -24.77 -9.56 5.65
C ARG A 3 -23.28 -9.91 5.59
N PRO A 4 -22.89 -11.21 5.59
CA PRO A 4 -21.49 -11.57 5.48
C PRO A 4 -20.92 -10.97 4.18
N PRO A 5 -19.73 -10.34 4.23
CA PRO A 5 -19.10 -9.83 3.01
C PRO A 5 -19.01 -10.96 1.99
N ALA A 6 -19.46 -10.70 0.77
CA ALA A 6 -19.37 -11.69 -0.31
C ALA A 6 -17.90 -12.02 -0.54
N PHE A 7 -17.50 -13.26 -0.23
CA PHE A 7 -16.14 -13.74 -0.41
C PHE A 7 -15.96 -14.23 -1.86
N ASP A 8 -15.17 -13.48 -2.63
CA ASP A 8 -14.71 -13.92 -3.95
C ASP A 8 -13.37 -14.64 -3.79
N ALA A 9 -13.41 -15.97 -3.87
CA ALA A 9 -12.22 -16.82 -3.77
C ALA A 9 -11.22 -16.55 -4.91
N VAL A 10 -11.70 -16.21 -6.10
CA VAL A 10 -10.84 -15.95 -7.27
C VAL A 10 -10.10 -14.63 -7.09
N ALA A 11 -10.78 -13.57 -6.66
CA ALA A 11 -10.13 -12.30 -6.32
C ALA A 11 -9.15 -12.47 -5.15
N TYR A 12 -9.52 -13.26 -4.13
CA TYR A 12 -8.72 -13.46 -2.92
C TYR A 12 -7.37 -14.15 -3.19
N GLN A 13 -7.26 -15.00 -4.20
CA GLN A 13 -5.99 -15.64 -4.59
C GLN A 13 -4.85 -14.63 -4.84
N ARG A 14 -5.18 -13.40 -5.26
CA ARG A 14 -4.20 -12.35 -5.56
C ARG A 14 -3.86 -11.44 -4.37
N ARG A 15 -4.49 -11.66 -3.20
CA ARG A 15 -4.31 -10.82 -1.99
C ARG A 15 -2.85 -10.64 -1.59
N ASN A 16 -2.05 -11.71 -1.62
CA ASN A 16 -0.65 -11.70 -1.23
C ASN A 16 0.21 -10.69 -2.04
N ALA A 17 -0.12 -10.46 -3.32
CA ALA A 17 0.56 -9.44 -4.13
C ALA A 17 0.28 -8.02 -3.62
N VAL A 18 -0.99 -7.73 -3.33
CA VAL A 18 -1.44 -6.44 -2.79
C VAL A 18 -0.83 -6.19 -1.41
N GLU A 19 -0.91 -7.17 -0.52
CA GLU A 19 -0.39 -7.04 0.85
C GLU A 19 1.11 -6.80 0.89
N ARG A 20 1.88 -7.55 0.08
CA ARG A 20 3.33 -7.33 -0.01
C ARG A 20 3.65 -5.98 -0.63
N GLY A 21 2.87 -5.50 -1.59
CA GLY A 21 3.01 -4.15 -2.15
C GLY A 21 2.83 -3.08 -1.07
N ILE A 22 1.74 -3.15 -0.32
CA ILE A 22 1.46 -2.21 0.79
C ILE A 22 2.53 -2.32 1.87
N ASN A 23 2.98 -3.54 2.22
CA ASN A 23 4.01 -3.75 3.24
C ASN A 23 5.36 -3.11 2.84
N ARG A 24 5.71 -3.14 1.54
CA ARG A 24 6.91 -2.47 1.02
C ARG A 24 6.81 -0.95 1.15
N ILE A 25 5.65 -0.36 0.82
CA ILE A 25 5.40 1.08 1.01
C ILE A 25 5.50 1.46 2.50
N LYS A 26 4.99 0.61 3.40
CA LYS A 26 5.07 0.80 4.85
C LYS A 26 6.47 0.67 5.44
N GLN A 27 7.48 0.19 4.70
CA GLN A 27 8.87 0.30 5.14
C GLN A 27 9.35 1.76 5.21
N HIS A 28 8.66 2.67 4.51
CA HIS A 28 8.91 4.09 4.60
C HIS A 28 8.18 4.68 5.82
N ARG A 29 8.95 5.14 6.80
CA ARG A 29 8.42 5.65 8.09
C ARG A 29 7.32 6.71 7.91
N GLY A 30 7.46 7.62 6.94
CA GLY A 30 6.43 8.63 6.65
C GLY A 30 5.08 8.02 6.25
N CYS A 31 5.08 6.98 5.40
CA CYS A 31 3.88 6.23 5.05
C CYS A 31 3.32 5.45 6.24
N ALA A 32 4.18 4.86 7.07
CA ALA A 32 3.77 3.99 8.17
C ALA A 32 3.12 4.75 9.33
N THR A 33 3.66 5.92 9.68
CA THR A 33 3.19 6.68 10.83
C THR A 33 2.03 7.60 10.49
N ARG A 34 1.84 7.94 9.21
CA ARG A 34 0.74 8.80 8.72
C ARG A 34 0.64 10.12 9.51
N PHE A 35 1.78 10.75 9.79
CA PHE A 35 1.83 12.05 10.46
C PHE A 35 1.50 13.23 9.54
N ASP A 36 1.46 12.99 8.22
CA ASP A 36 1.01 13.98 7.24
C ASP A 36 -0.44 14.39 7.52
N LYS A 37 -0.63 15.65 7.94
CA LYS A 37 -1.95 16.22 8.23
C LYS A 37 -2.77 16.49 6.97
N LEU A 38 -2.08 16.79 5.87
CA LEU A 38 -2.70 17.07 4.58
C LEU A 38 -2.70 15.81 3.72
N ALA A 39 -3.84 15.50 3.11
CA ALA A 39 -3.99 14.35 2.21
C ALA A 39 -2.96 14.39 1.07
N VAL A 40 -2.71 15.58 0.51
CA VAL A 40 -1.74 15.78 -0.58
C VAL A 40 -0.29 15.45 -0.17
N HIS A 41 0.09 15.72 1.08
CA HIS A 41 1.42 15.38 1.57
C HIS A 41 1.57 13.87 1.77
N PHE A 42 0.55 13.23 2.35
CA PHE A 42 0.54 11.78 2.48
C PHE A 42 0.60 11.08 1.12
N GLU A 43 -0.16 11.56 0.14
CA GLU A 43 -0.14 11.05 -1.22
C GLU A 43 1.24 11.20 -1.87
N ALA A 44 1.86 12.37 -1.77
CA ALA A 44 3.22 12.58 -2.28
C ALA A 44 4.23 11.61 -1.64
N THR A 45 4.14 11.39 -0.32
CA THR A 45 4.99 10.41 0.38
C THR A 45 4.78 9.00 -0.15
N VAL A 46 3.54 8.59 -0.42
CA VAL A 46 3.22 7.28 -1.01
C VAL A 46 3.77 7.17 -2.45
N GLN A 47 3.64 8.21 -3.27
CA GLN A 47 4.17 8.23 -4.63
C GLN A 47 5.71 8.11 -4.62
N LEU A 48 6.40 8.89 -3.78
CA LEU A 48 7.85 8.82 -3.63
C LEU A 48 8.33 7.44 -3.16
N ALA A 49 7.62 6.83 -2.21
CA ALA A 49 7.93 5.47 -1.75
C ALA A 49 7.81 4.44 -2.89
N ASN A 50 6.77 4.54 -3.71
CA ASN A 50 6.58 3.68 -4.89
C ASN A 50 7.67 3.90 -5.94
N ILE A 51 7.97 5.15 -6.30
CA ILE A 51 9.02 5.49 -7.27
C ILE A 51 10.36 4.90 -6.82
N ARG A 52 10.74 5.13 -5.55
CA ARG A 52 11.99 4.60 -4.99
C ARG A 52 12.03 3.08 -4.98
N TYR A 53 10.90 2.42 -4.71
CA TYR A 53 10.81 0.97 -4.78
C TYR A 53 11.05 0.44 -6.20
N TRP A 54 10.43 1.05 -7.21
CA TRP A 54 10.61 0.63 -8.60
C TRP A 54 12.00 0.91 -9.15
N LEU A 55 12.57 2.07 -8.84
CA LEU A 55 13.95 2.39 -9.24
C LEU A 55 14.95 1.35 -8.71
N LYS A 56 14.82 0.93 -7.45
CA LYS A 56 15.67 -0.13 -6.86
C LYS A 56 15.46 -1.51 -7.48
N ARG A 57 14.30 -1.76 -8.09
CA ARG A 57 13.99 -3.04 -8.72
C ARG A 57 14.49 -3.10 -10.17
N LEU A 58 14.55 -1.95 -10.82
CA LEU A 58 14.96 -1.80 -12.23
C LEU A 58 16.47 -1.57 -12.39
N SER A 59 17.17 -1.15 -11.33
CA SER A 59 18.62 -1.13 -11.24
C SER A 59 19.19 -2.53 -11.01
#